data_AF-A0A218QV97-F1
#
_entry.id   AF-A0A218QV97-F1
#
_cell.length_a   1.000
_cell.length_b   1.000
_cell.length_c   1.000
_cell.angle_alpha   90.00
_cell.angle_beta   90.00
_cell.angle_gamma   90.00
#
_symmetry.space_group_name_H-M   'P 1'
#
loop_
_entity.id
_entity.type
_entity.pdbx_description
1 polymer ?
#
loop_
_entity_poly.entity_id
_entity_poly.type
_entity_poly.pdbx_seq_one_letter_code
_entity_poly.pdbx_strand_id
1 'polypeptide(L)' 'MKVEIKGNKIFTINDFHRQIAKLLDLEPYYGNNFNALWDSLTTDVERPVSLIWLDSAI' A
#
# COMPACT_ATOMS: atom_id res chain seq x y z
N MET A 1 7.61 -10.06 -5.86
CA MET A 1 7.17 -8.75 -6.38
C MET A 1 7.89 -7.59 -5.69
N LYS A 2 8.29 -6.54 -6.40
CA LYS A 2 8.82 -5.29 -5.83
C LYS A 2 7.79 -4.17 -6.01
N VAL A 3 7.47 -3.47 -4.92
CA VAL A 3 6.48 -2.38 -4.90
C VAL A 3 7.16 -1.12 -4.39
N GLU A 4 7.00 -0.02 -5.14
CA GLU A 4 7.59 1.27 -4.80
C GLU A 4 6.51 2.26 -4.39
N ILE A 5 6.53 2.64 -3.11
CA ILE A 5 5.66 3.66 -2.52
C ILE A 5 6.35 5.02 -2.73
N LYS A 6 5.66 5.97 -3.34
CA LYS A 6 6.14 7.34 -3.58
C LYS A 6 5.70 8.24 -2.43
N GLY A 7 6.56 8.41 -1.43
CA GLY A 7 6.32 9.20 -0.22
C GLY A 7 6.01 10.67 -0.50
N ASN A 8 6.69 11.28 -1.45
CA ASN A 8 6.44 12.66 -1.90
C ASN A 8 5.06 12.90 -2.55
N LYS A 9 4.24 11.86 -2.71
CA LYS A 9 2.83 11.94 -3.16
C LYS A 9 1.83 11.61 -2.06
N ILE A 10 2.28 11.41 -0.82
CA ILE A 10 1.44 11.06 0.33
C ILE A 10 1.34 12.28 1.25
N PHE A 11 0.21 12.96 1.21
CA PHE A 11 -0.06 14.13 2.05
C PHE A 11 -1.01 13.80 3.21
N THR A 12 -1.74 12.71 3.08
CA THR A 12 -2.71 12.20 4.05
C THR A 12 -2.59 10.68 4.16
N ILE A 13 -3.08 10.11 5.25
CA ILE A 13 -3.15 8.66 5.39
C ILE A 13 -3.99 8.00 4.29
N ASN A 14 -4.99 8.71 3.75
CA ASN A 14 -5.80 8.22 2.66
C ASN A 14 -5.04 8.18 1.32
N ASP A 15 -4.07 9.09 1.10
CA ASP A 15 -3.18 9.01 -0.06
C ASP A 15 -2.33 7.74 -0.03
N PHE A 16 -1.82 7.38 1.16
CA PHE A 16 -1.10 6.14 1.37
C PHE A 16 -1.98 4.93 1.02
N HIS A 17 -3.19 4.86 1.58
CA HIS A 17 -4.09 3.73 1.33
C HIS A 17 -4.49 3.60 -0.15
N ARG A 18 -4.80 4.71 -0.84
CA ARG A 18 -5.06 4.69 -2.28
C ARG A 18 -3.87 4.20 -3.09
N GLN A 19 -2.67 4.67 -2.75
CA GLN A 19 -1.46 4.27 -3.45
C GLN A 19 -1.18 2.78 -3.23
N ILE A 20 -1.34 2.28 -2.01
CA ILE A 20 -1.20 0.87 -1.67
C ILE A 20 -2.23 0.00 -2.41
N ALA A 21 -3.50 0.39 -2.41
CA ALA A 21 -4.58 -0.35 -3.06
C ALA A 21 -4.26 -0.60 -4.53
N LYS A 22 -3.81 0.46 -5.22
CA LYS A 22 -3.41 0.40 -6.63
C LYS A 22 -2.14 -0.42 -6.85
N LEU A 23 -1.13 -0.26 -6.00
CA LEU A 23 0.16 -0.93 -6.17
C LEU A 23 0.13 -2.43 -5.86
N LEU A 24 -0.79 -2.85 -5.00
CA LEU A 24 -0.98 -4.24 -4.58
C LEU A 24 -2.21 -4.91 -5.22
N ASP A 25 -2.87 -4.24 -6.16
CA ASP A 25 -4.07 -4.74 -6.87
C ASP A 25 -5.20 -5.18 -5.92
N LEU A 26 -5.49 -4.37 -4.89
CA LEU A 26 -6.48 -4.66 -3.84
C LEU A 26 -7.87 -4.04 -4.14
N GLU A 27 -7.98 -3.30 -5.24
CA GLU A 27 -9.26 -2.70 -5.67
C GLU A 27 -10.20 -3.79 -6.23
N PRO A 28 -11.54 -3.65 -6.07
CA PRO A 28 -12.28 -2.50 -5.54
C PRO A 28 -12.65 -2.58 -4.05
N TYR A 29 -12.31 -3.67 -3.35
CA TYR A 29 -12.86 -3.96 -2.01
C TYR A 29 -11.99 -3.48 -0.84
N TYR A 30 -10.84 -2.87 -1.11
CA TYR A 30 -9.93 -2.38 -0.07
C TYR A 30 -10.53 -1.24 0.78
N GLY A 31 -10.66 -1.47 2.08
CA GLY A 31 -11.33 -0.57 3.03
C GLY A 31 -10.59 0.72 3.41
N ASN A 32 -9.43 1.01 2.81
CA ASN A 32 -8.62 2.22 3.05
C ASN A 32 -8.32 2.54 4.52
N ASN A 33 -8.03 1.51 5.33
CA ASN A 33 -7.67 1.64 6.74
C ASN A 33 -6.65 0.57 7.14
N PHE A 34 -6.07 0.69 8.34
CA PHE A 34 -5.02 -0.22 8.80
C PHE A 34 -5.49 -1.66 9.02
N ASN A 35 -6.76 -1.89 9.35
CA ASN A 35 -7.28 -3.26 9.47
C ASN A 35 -7.33 -3.91 8.09
N ALA A 36 -7.87 -3.22 7.07
CA ALA A 36 -7.89 -3.71 5.70
C ALA A 36 -6.48 -3.94 5.13
N LEU A 37 -5.52 -3.07 5.48
CA LEU A 37 -4.11 -3.27 5.12
C LEU A 37 -3.54 -4.55 5.72
N TRP A 38 -3.80 -4.77 7.01
CA TRP A 38 -3.35 -5.97 7.70
C TRP A 38 -3.94 -7.22 7.07
N ASP A 39 -5.25 -7.23 6.84
CA ASP A 39 -5.95 -8.34 6.19
C ASP A 39 -5.27 -8.67 4.86
N SER A 40 -5.14 -7.69 3.96
CA SER A 40 -4.55 -7.93 2.64
C SER A 40 -3.08 -8.35 2.66
N LEU A 41 -2.24 -7.80 3.54
CA LEU A 41 -0.84 -8.26 3.65
C LEU A 41 -0.75 -9.70 4.18
N THR A 42 -1.73 -10.14 4.95
CA THR A 42 -1.74 -11.48 5.54
C THR A 42 -2.38 -12.54 4.65
N THR A 43 -3.33 -12.16 3.78
CA THR A 43 -4.13 -13.10 2.95
C THR A 43 -4.01 -12.89 1.45
N ASP A 44 -4.00 -11.65 0.97
CA ASP A 44 -4.30 -11.34 -0.44
C ASP A 44 -3.04 -11.10 -1.29
N VAL A 45 -1.97 -10.59 -0.67
CA VAL A 45 -0.74 -10.21 -1.38
C VAL A 45 0.15 -11.41 -1.66
N GLU A 46 0.47 -11.64 -2.95
CA GLU A 46 1.38 -12.68 -3.38
C GLU A 46 2.79 -12.52 -2.79
N ARG A 47 3.36 -13.62 -2.28
CA ARG A 47 4.69 -13.64 -1.64
C ARG A 47 5.70 -14.40 -2.51
N PRO A 48 6.99 -14.01 -2.52
CA PRO A 48 7.59 -12.94 -1.71
C PRO A 48 7.29 -11.54 -2.26
N VAL A 49 7.12 -10.57 -1.36
CA VAL A 49 6.93 -9.15 -1.69
C VAL A 49 7.93 -8.26 -0.96
N SER A 50 8.48 -7.27 -1.67
CA SER A 50 9.35 -6.24 -1.11
C SER A 50 8.71 -4.87 -1.30
N LEU A 51 8.35 -4.22 -0.19
CA LEU A 51 7.84 -2.85 -0.18
C LEU A 51 9.00 -1.88 0.04
N ILE A 52 9.16 -0.91 -0.87
CA ILE A 52 10.19 0.13 -0.78
C ILE A 52 9.50 1.47 -0.70
N TRP A 53 9.72 2.18 0.41
CA TRP A 53 9.25 3.55 0.58
C TRP A 53 10.32 4.53 0.09
N LEU A 54 10.03 5.20 -1.04
CA LEU A 54 10.87 6.25 -1.60
C LEU A 54 10.44 7.60 -1.04
N ASP A 55 11.40 8.47 -0.74
CA ASP A 55 11.12 9.84 -0.24
C ASP A 55 10.29 9.84 1.06
N SER A 56 10.57 8.93 2.00
CA SER A 56 9.77 8.77 3.24
C SER A 56 9.93 9.89 4.26
N ALA A 57 10.99 10.68 4.14
CA ALA A 57 11.31 11.77 5.06
C ALA A 57 10.88 13.16 4.55
N ILE A 58 10.28 13.21 3.36
CA ILE A 58 9.83 14.44 2.71
C ILE A 58 8.41 14.76 3.14
#